data_AF-A0A931I947-F1
#
_entry.id   AF-A0A931I947-F1
#
_cell.length_a   1.000
_cell.length_b   1.000
_cell.length_c   1.000
_cell.angle_alpha   90.00
_cell.angle_beta   90.00
_cell.angle_gamma   90.00
#
_symmetry.space_group_name_H-M   'P 1'
#
loop_
_entity.id
_entity.type
_entity.pdbx_description
1 polymer ?
#
loop_
_entity_poly.entity_id
_entity_poly.type
_entity_poly.pdbx_seq_one_letter_code
_entity_poly.pdbx_strand_id
1 'polypeptide(L)'
;MPTSTGPGVVGPGSDPVGCEQIPFDLPSFGLELLVIDTGEPHRLADGEYARRRAECEAAAAALCVQSLRDVADPADLDRIDDPVTRRRARHVVTENARVLEIAEKLRTGANPRDIGPVLTAAHASLRDDFEVSTPALDTAVAAALDAGAFGARMVGGGFGGSAIALVDRGRADAVIERVRERFDRSGFRPPRTFAVRPSAGAHRLA
;
A
#
# COMPACT_ATOMS: atom_id res chain seq x y z
N MET A 1 -15.46 51.16 13.41
CA MET A 1 -14.21 51.03 12.65
C MET A 1 -13.64 49.65 12.95
N PRO A 2 -13.83 48.64 12.09
CA PRO A 2 -13.21 47.33 12.29
C PRO A 2 -11.76 47.39 11.80
N THR A 3 -10.81 46.98 12.63
CA THR A 3 -9.42 46.78 12.22
C THR A 3 -9.29 45.46 11.48
N SER A 4 -8.88 45.57 10.23
CA SER A 4 -8.52 44.48 9.31
C SER A 4 -7.36 43.65 9.88
N THR A 5 -7.57 42.36 10.11
CA THR A 5 -6.50 41.36 10.19
C THR A 5 -6.26 40.81 8.80
N GLY A 6 -5.07 41.09 8.25
CA GLY A 6 -4.62 40.55 6.97
C GLY A 6 -4.35 39.04 7.03
N PRO A 7 -4.17 38.38 5.88
CA PRO A 7 -3.95 36.94 5.82
C PRO A 7 -2.55 36.62 6.39
N GLY A 8 -2.53 35.74 7.38
CA GLY A 8 -1.29 35.20 7.94
C GLY A 8 -0.52 34.44 6.86
N VAL A 9 0.75 34.82 6.69
CA VAL A 9 1.71 34.09 5.86
C VAL A 9 1.98 32.74 6.53
N VAL A 10 1.61 31.65 5.86
CA VAL A 10 1.95 30.28 6.30
C VAL A 10 3.39 30.02 5.86
N GLY A 11 4.30 29.88 6.82
CA GLY A 11 5.68 29.45 6.57
C GLY A 11 5.75 27.97 6.18
N PRO A 12 6.84 27.52 5.54
CA PRO A 12 7.00 26.11 5.18
C PRO A 12 7.35 25.32 6.45
N GLY A 13 6.51 24.36 6.86
CA GLY A 13 6.88 23.48 7.98
C GLY A 13 5.76 22.91 8.86
N SER A 14 4.52 22.80 8.40
CA SER A 14 3.54 21.97 9.09
C SER A 14 2.45 21.48 8.15
N ASP A 15 2.63 20.29 7.60
CA ASP A 15 1.46 19.50 7.20
C ASP A 15 0.53 19.43 8.43
N PRO A 16 -0.76 19.79 8.30
CA PRO A 16 -1.66 19.67 9.43
C PRO A 16 -1.71 18.21 9.89
N VAL A 17 -1.44 17.99 11.17
CA VAL A 17 -1.69 16.69 11.82
C VAL A 17 -3.19 16.48 11.82
N GLY A 18 -3.68 15.54 11.02
CA GLY A 18 -5.09 15.28 10.89
C GLY A 18 -5.38 14.05 10.04
N CYS A 19 -6.64 13.63 10.05
CA CYS A 19 -7.15 12.64 9.11
C CYS A 19 -8.21 13.30 8.23
N GLU A 20 -8.23 12.93 6.96
CA GLU A 20 -9.23 13.33 5.98
C GLU A 20 -9.97 12.07 5.51
N GLN A 21 -11.30 12.16 5.39
CA GLN A 21 -12.09 11.10 4.75
C GLN A 21 -12.18 11.40 3.26
N ILE A 22 -11.53 10.57 2.44
CA ILE A 22 -11.63 10.66 0.98
C ILE A 22 -12.66 9.62 0.50
N PRO A 23 -13.70 10.02 -0.25
CA PRO A 23 -14.68 9.08 -0.78
C PRO A 23 -14.01 8.00 -1.63
N PHE A 24 -14.35 6.73 -1.37
CA PHE A 24 -13.83 5.57 -2.10
C PHE A 24 -14.97 4.63 -2.51
N ASP A 25 -15.89 5.16 -3.31
CA ASP A 25 -17.09 4.45 -3.76
C ASP A 25 -16.83 3.64 -5.04
N LEU A 26 -16.06 2.56 -4.94
CA LEU A 26 -15.79 1.66 -6.07
C LEU A 26 -17.07 1.19 -6.81
N PRO A 27 -18.18 0.85 -6.13
CA PRO A 27 -19.41 0.44 -6.80
C PRO A 27 -19.98 1.43 -7.82
N SER A 28 -19.91 2.75 -7.60
CA SER A 28 -20.41 3.73 -8.58
C SER A 28 -19.57 3.79 -9.86
N PHE A 29 -18.33 3.32 -9.81
CA PHE A 29 -17.45 3.16 -10.98
C PHE A 29 -17.52 1.76 -11.61
N GLY A 30 -18.41 0.90 -11.13
CA GLY A 30 -18.51 -0.50 -11.57
C GLY A 30 -17.32 -1.34 -11.14
N LEU A 31 -16.69 -1.01 -10.01
CA LEU A 31 -15.49 -1.68 -9.49
C LEU A 31 -15.78 -2.38 -8.16
N GLU A 32 -14.93 -3.34 -7.81
CA GLU A 32 -14.86 -3.94 -6.49
C GLU A 32 -13.43 -4.28 -6.09
N LEU A 33 -13.18 -4.41 -4.79
CA LEU A 33 -11.89 -4.80 -4.25
C LEU A 33 -11.97 -6.27 -3.81
N LEU A 34 -11.18 -7.13 -4.46
CA LEU A 34 -11.06 -8.53 -4.11
C LEU A 34 -9.94 -8.71 -3.09
N VAL A 35 -10.23 -9.36 -1.96
CA VAL A 35 -9.21 -9.86 -1.04
C VAL A 35 -8.85 -11.29 -1.42
N ILE A 36 -7.55 -11.58 -1.45
CA ILE A 36 -6.96 -12.89 -1.68
C ILE A 36 -6.10 -13.22 -0.45
N ASP A 37 -6.66 -13.98 0.50
CA ASP A 37 -5.95 -14.51 1.66
C ASP A 37 -5.23 -15.79 1.26
N THR A 38 -3.89 -15.74 1.30
CA THR A 38 -3.02 -16.85 0.90
C THR A 38 -3.09 -18.06 1.84
N GLY A 39 -3.63 -17.87 3.06
CA GLY A 39 -3.60 -18.86 4.13
C GLY A 39 -2.20 -19.11 4.71
N GLU A 40 -1.19 -18.33 4.31
CA GLU A 40 0.10 -18.29 5.00
C GLU A 40 -0.04 -17.49 6.29
N PRO A 41 0.32 -18.05 7.46
CA PRO A 41 0.27 -17.31 8.71
C PRO A 41 1.25 -16.13 8.66
N HIS A 42 0.83 -15.00 9.22
CA HIS A 42 1.73 -13.87 9.43
C HIS A 42 2.87 -14.26 10.37
N ARG A 43 4.10 -14.27 9.86
CA ARG A 43 5.32 -14.48 10.66
C ARG A 43 5.86 -13.17 11.26
N LEU A 44 4.96 -12.30 11.73
CA LEU A 44 5.34 -11.02 12.33
C LEU A 44 6.08 -11.20 13.67
N ALA A 45 5.92 -12.36 14.32
CA ALA A 45 6.55 -12.71 15.59
C ALA A 45 8.00 -13.20 15.47
N ASP A 46 8.48 -13.51 14.27
CA ASP A 46 9.82 -14.10 14.05
C ASP A 46 10.96 -13.05 14.05
N GLY A 47 10.68 -11.84 14.53
CA GLY A 47 11.64 -10.73 14.60
C GLY A 47 11.83 -9.96 13.29
N GLU A 48 11.34 -10.47 12.17
CA GLU A 48 11.48 -9.85 10.84
C GLU A 48 10.85 -8.46 10.74
N TYR A 49 9.66 -8.28 11.31
CA TYR A 49 9.02 -6.97 11.38
C TYR A 49 9.84 -5.98 12.23
N ALA A 50 10.37 -6.44 13.37
CA ALA A 50 11.23 -5.62 14.23
C ALA A 50 12.55 -5.26 13.52
N ARG A 51 13.09 -6.17 12.71
CA ARG A 51 14.25 -5.91 11.86
C ARG A 51 13.98 -4.80 10.85
N ARG A 52 12.85 -4.85 10.14
CA ARG A 52 12.45 -3.77 9.20
C ARG A 52 12.33 -2.42 9.90
N ARG A 53 11.76 -2.41 11.09
CA ARG A 53 11.69 -1.21 11.92
C ARG A 53 13.08 -0.66 12.25
N ALA A 54 13.99 -1.50 12.73
CA ALA A 54 15.36 -1.10 13.06
C ALA A 54 16.14 -0.59 11.83
N GLU A 55 15.96 -1.23 10.66
CA GLU A 55 16.55 -0.78 9.40
C GLU A 55 16.04 0.63 9.01
N CYS A 56 14.75 0.91 9.18
CA CYS A 56 14.19 2.26 8.94
C CYS A 56 14.70 3.29 9.96
N GLU A 57 14.84 2.93 11.24
CA GLU A 57 15.39 3.80 12.28
C GLU A 57 16.88 4.14 12.00
N ALA A 58 17.66 3.16 11.54
CA ALA A 58 19.04 3.38 11.12
C ALA A 58 19.14 4.30 9.89
N ALA A 59 18.25 4.13 8.91
CA ALA A 59 18.16 5.03 7.76
C ALA A 59 17.85 6.48 8.16
N ALA A 60 16.88 6.69 9.04
CA ALA A 60 16.53 8.02 9.54
C ALA A 60 17.72 8.67 10.28
N ALA A 61 18.43 7.89 11.11
CA ALA A 61 19.63 8.35 11.80
C ALA A 61 20.75 8.75 10.82
N ALA A 62 20.99 7.97 9.77
CA ALA A 62 22.00 8.27 8.75
C ALA A 62 21.70 9.57 7.96
N LEU A 63 20.43 9.91 7.81
CA LEU A 63 19.97 11.13 7.14
C LEU A 63 19.75 12.31 8.10
N CYS A 64 19.96 12.11 9.41
CA CYS A 64 19.70 13.10 10.45
C CYS A 64 18.25 13.63 10.47
N VAL A 65 17.27 12.78 10.14
CA VAL A 65 15.84 13.10 10.20
C VAL A 65 15.15 12.35 11.34
N GLN A 66 14.04 12.89 11.85
CA GLN A 66 13.26 12.21 12.91
C GLN A 66 12.48 11.02 12.35
N SER A 67 11.92 11.19 11.15
CA SER A 67 11.21 10.16 10.41
C SER A 67 11.66 10.16 8.95
N LEU A 68 11.63 9.00 8.30
CA LEU A 68 11.83 8.91 6.84
C LEU A 68 10.74 9.65 6.04
N ARG A 69 9.62 10.04 6.68
CA ARG A 69 8.65 10.98 6.11
C ARG A 69 9.25 12.37 5.86
N ASP A 70 10.24 12.77 6.65
CA ASP A 70 10.81 14.12 6.63
C ASP A 70 11.93 14.28 5.59
N VAL A 71 12.22 13.23 4.81
CA VAL A 71 13.18 13.28 3.70
C VAL A 71 12.60 14.14 2.57
N ALA A 72 13.20 15.30 2.33
CA ALA A 72 12.72 16.26 1.35
C ALA A 72 13.15 15.92 -0.09
N ASP A 73 14.38 15.44 -0.28
CA ASP A 73 14.92 15.05 -1.58
C ASP A 73 15.26 13.54 -1.58
N PRO A 74 14.63 12.72 -2.46
CA PRO A 74 14.99 11.31 -2.61
C PRO A 74 16.47 11.07 -2.96
N ALA A 75 17.18 12.06 -3.51
CA ALA A 75 18.62 11.95 -3.77
C ALA A 75 19.46 11.86 -2.46
N ASP A 76 18.93 12.34 -1.34
CA ASP A 76 19.62 12.25 -0.04
C ASP A 76 19.85 10.79 0.39
N LEU A 77 19.08 9.84 -0.13
CA LEU A 77 19.24 8.41 0.16
C LEU A 77 20.61 7.87 -0.27
N ASP A 78 21.30 8.51 -1.21
CA ASP A 78 22.64 8.11 -1.63
C ASP A 78 23.67 8.22 -0.49
N ARG A 79 23.39 9.07 0.51
CA ARG A 79 24.19 9.23 1.74
C ARG A 79 24.14 8.03 2.69
N ILE A 80 23.21 7.09 2.51
CA ILE A 80 23.11 5.89 3.35
C ILE A 80 24.04 4.82 2.79
N ASP A 81 25.21 4.60 3.39
CA ASP A 81 26.22 3.67 2.85
C ASP A 81 25.70 2.23 2.70
N ASP A 82 25.05 1.70 3.74
CA ASP A 82 24.57 0.32 3.74
C ASP A 82 23.47 0.12 2.68
N PRO A 83 23.71 -0.75 1.66
CA PRO A 83 22.78 -0.90 0.55
C PRO A 83 21.43 -1.48 0.98
N VAL A 84 21.36 -2.30 2.04
CA VAL A 84 20.08 -2.84 2.52
C VAL A 84 19.24 -1.72 3.14
N THR A 85 19.82 -0.97 4.06
CA THR A 85 19.21 0.20 4.72
C THR A 85 18.76 1.24 3.70
N ARG A 86 19.58 1.51 2.67
CA ARG A 86 19.22 2.39 1.56
C ARG A 86 17.97 1.90 0.81
N ARG A 87 17.86 0.59 0.55
CA ARG A 87 16.65 0.02 -0.08
C ARG A 87 15.41 0.18 0.80
N ARG A 88 15.52 -0.02 2.12
CA ARG A 88 14.39 0.21 3.05
C ARG A 88 13.95 1.66 3.05
N ALA A 89 14.89 2.59 3.08
CA ALA A 89 14.61 4.02 2.99
C ALA A 89 13.90 4.38 1.68
N ARG A 90 14.40 3.85 0.54
CA ARG A 90 13.78 4.04 -0.79
C ARG A 90 12.35 3.52 -0.84
N HIS A 91 12.07 2.36 -0.25
CA HIS A 91 10.69 1.88 -0.12
C HIS A 91 9.82 2.90 0.60
N VAL A 92 10.22 3.32 1.81
CA VAL A 92 9.40 4.22 2.65
C VAL A 92 9.15 5.57 1.97
N VAL A 93 10.21 6.20 1.42
CA VAL A 93 10.09 7.50 0.75
C VAL A 93 9.18 7.41 -0.47
N THR A 94 9.35 6.38 -1.30
CA THR A 94 8.52 6.21 -2.50
C THR A 94 7.09 5.74 -2.18
N GLU A 95 6.88 4.98 -1.09
CA GLU A 95 5.55 4.58 -0.65
C GLU A 95 4.77 5.77 -0.09
N ASN A 96 5.42 6.66 0.66
CA ASN A 96 4.81 7.93 1.10
C ASN A 96 4.33 8.76 -0.11
N ALA A 97 5.15 8.86 -1.16
CA ALA A 97 4.76 9.55 -2.40
C ALA A 97 3.56 8.88 -3.09
N ARG A 98 3.53 7.53 -3.17
CA ARG A 98 2.40 6.77 -3.74
C ARG A 98 1.09 6.97 -2.98
N VAL A 99 1.16 7.11 -1.65
CA VAL A 99 -0.03 7.43 -0.83
C VAL A 99 -0.58 8.82 -1.20
N LEU A 100 0.28 9.83 -1.31
CA LEU A 100 -0.12 11.18 -1.68
C LEU A 100 -0.69 11.22 -3.11
N GLU A 101 -0.09 10.47 -4.04
CA GLU A 101 -0.60 10.32 -5.41
C GLU A 101 -2.02 9.73 -5.43
N ILE A 102 -2.25 8.62 -4.72
CA ILE A 102 -3.58 7.99 -4.63
C ILE A 102 -4.58 8.96 -3.98
N ALA A 103 -4.21 9.61 -2.89
CA ALA A 103 -5.06 10.55 -2.18
C ALA A 103 -5.50 11.70 -3.11
N GLU A 104 -4.57 12.26 -3.88
CA GLU A 104 -4.87 13.34 -4.82
C GLU A 104 -5.77 12.90 -5.98
N LYS A 105 -5.50 11.73 -6.58
CA LYS A 105 -6.38 11.14 -7.61
C LYS A 105 -7.81 10.98 -7.10
N LEU A 106 -7.98 10.41 -5.91
CA LEU A 106 -9.30 10.17 -5.34
C LEU A 106 -10.00 11.48 -4.93
N ARG A 107 -9.26 12.43 -4.35
CA ARG A 107 -9.78 13.75 -3.95
C ARG A 107 -10.31 14.56 -5.14
N THR A 108 -9.62 14.48 -6.28
CA THR A 108 -9.99 15.19 -7.50
C THR A 108 -11.07 14.46 -8.33
N GLY A 109 -11.58 13.32 -7.84
CA GLY A 109 -12.63 12.55 -8.50
C GLY A 109 -12.16 11.76 -9.73
N ALA A 110 -10.86 11.44 -9.81
CA ALA A 110 -10.33 10.58 -10.87
C ALA A 110 -10.99 9.20 -10.87
N ASN A 111 -10.91 8.50 -12.00
CA ASN A 111 -11.41 7.13 -12.11
C ASN A 111 -10.58 6.22 -11.20
N PRO A 112 -11.17 5.47 -10.25
CA PRO A 112 -10.38 4.62 -9.36
C PRO A 112 -9.57 3.53 -10.08
N ARG A 113 -9.86 3.21 -11.35
CA ARG A 113 -8.97 2.37 -12.18
C ARG A 113 -7.54 2.90 -12.23
N ASP A 114 -7.38 4.22 -12.16
CA ASP A 114 -6.09 4.91 -12.27
C ASP A 114 -5.18 4.71 -11.04
N ILE A 115 -5.70 4.20 -9.93
CA ILE A 115 -4.87 3.83 -8.77
C ILE A 115 -4.21 2.45 -8.94
N GLY A 116 -4.69 1.63 -9.88
CA GLY A 116 -4.21 0.27 -10.12
C GLY A 116 -2.69 0.16 -10.39
N PRO A 117 -2.12 0.95 -11.31
CA PRO A 117 -0.67 0.99 -11.52
C PRO A 117 0.11 1.36 -10.26
N VAL A 118 -0.43 2.27 -9.44
CA VAL A 118 0.20 2.71 -8.18
C VAL A 118 0.22 1.58 -7.15
N LEU A 119 -0.88 0.82 -7.02
CA LEU A 119 -0.93 -0.38 -6.17
C LEU A 119 0.11 -1.41 -6.60
N THR A 120 0.23 -1.66 -7.90
CA THR A 120 1.16 -2.65 -8.45
C THR A 120 2.62 -2.23 -8.24
N ALA A 121 2.94 -0.96 -8.47
CA ALA A 121 4.27 -0.41 -8.20
C ALA A 121 4.63 -0.49 -6.71
N ALA A 122 3.66 -0.28 -5.82
CA ALA A 122 3.86 -0.43 -4.39
C ALA A 122 4.12 -1.88 -3.97
N HIS A 123 3.45 -2.86 -4.59
CA HIS A 123 3.76 -4.27 -4.37
C HIS A 123 5.19 -4.62 -4.79
N ALA A 124 5.62 -4.17 -5.97
CA ALA A 124 7.00 -4.37 -6.42
C ALA A 124 8.00 -3.78 -5.42
N SER A 125 7.74 -2.56 -4.91
CA SER A 125 8.60 -1.96 -3.88
C SER A 125 8.59 -2.77 -2.57
N LEU A 126 7.45 -3.29 -2.12
CA LEU A 126 7.38 -4.16 -0.94
C LEU A 126 8.15 -5.48 -1.11
N ARG A 127 8.16 -6.04 -2.33
CA ARG A 127 8.88 -7.26 -2.66
C ARG A 127 10.38 -7.02 -2.79
N ASP A 128 10.77 -6.02 -3.57
CA ASP A 128 12.15 -5.85 -4.04
C ASP A 128 12.97 -4.93 -3.11
N ASP A 129 12.35 -3.85 -2.62
CA ASP A 129 13.04 -2.83 -1.82
C ASP A 129 12.82 -3.03 -0.32
N PHE A 130 11.62 -3.48 0.07
CA PHE A 130 11.29 -3.74 1.47
C PHE A 130 11.43 -5.21 1.84
N GLU A 131 11.45 -6.13 0.88
CA GLU A 131 11.65 -7.57 1.11
C GLU A 131 10.72 -8.13 2.21
N VAL A 132 9.42 -7.85 2.09
CA VAL A 132 8.37 -8.35 3.01
C VAL A 132 7.29 -9.20 2.33
N SER A 133 7.38 -9.38 1.01
CA SER A 133 6.49 -10.28 0.29
C SER A 133 6.88 -11.76 0.46
N THR A 134 6.03 -12.67 -0.02
CA THR A 134 6.29 -14.11 -0.06
C THR A 134 5.95 -14.65 -1.46
N PRO A 135 6.46 -15.84 -1.84
CA PRO A 135 6.08 -16.47 -3.10
C PRO A 135 4.57 -16.62 -3.30
N ALA A 136 3.80 -16.87 -2.22
CA ALA A 136 2.34 -16.98 -2.31
C ALA A 136 1.68 -15.61 -2.56
N LEU A 137 2.14 -14.55 -1.88
CA LEU A 137 1.67 -13.18 -2.12
C LEU A 137 1.98 -12.71 -3.54
N ASP A 138 3.21 -12.95 -4.01
CA ASP A 138 3.64 -12.60 -5.37
C ASP A 138 2.82 -13.38 -6.41
N THR A 139 2.50 -14.64 -6.13
CA THR A 139 1.63 -15.48 -6.99
C THR A 139 0.20 -14.94 -7.04
N ALA A 140 -0.36 -14.50 -5.90
CA ALA A 140 -1.68 -13.89 -5.85
C ALA A 140 -1.76 -12.61 -6.68
N VAL A 141 -0.78 -11.72 -6.51
CA VAL A 141 -0.72 -10.46 -7.26
C VAL A 141 -0.54 -10.72 -8.74
N ALA A 142 0.42 -11.55 -9.14
CA ALA A 142 0.65 -11.86 -10.56
C ALA A 142 -0.57 -12.52 -11.21
N ALA A 143 -1.21 -13.49 -10.54
CA ALA A 143 -2.41 -14.14 -11.07
C ALA A 143 -3.57 -13.16 -11.25
N ALA A 144 -3.76 -12.25 -10.29
CA ALA A 144 -4.83 -11.25 -10.39
C ALA A 144 -4.61 -10.28 -11.55
N LEU A 145 -3.37 -9.80 -11.74
CA LEU A 145 -3.00 -8.92 -12.85
C LEU A 145 -3.17 -9.63 -14.21
N ASP A 146 -2.68 -10.86 -14.34
CA ASP A 146 -2.83 -11.66 -15.57
C ASP A 146 -4.31 -11.94 -15.92
N ALA A 147 -5.19 -11.95 -14.91
CA ALA A 147 -6.63 -12.11 -15.07
C ALA A 147 -7.38 -10.80 -15.37
N GLY A 148 -6.68 -9.66 -15.45
CA GLY A 148 -7.23 -8.36 -15.81
C GLY A 148 -7.55 -7.44 -14.64
N ALA A 149 -6.99 -7.66 -13.45
CA ALA A 149 -7.06 -6.66 -12.39
C ALA A 149 -6.35 -5.36 -12.82
N PHE A 150 -6.93 -4.21 -12.50
CA PHE A 150 -6.31 -2.90 -12.77
C PHE A 150 -5.03 -2.69 -11.96
N GLY A 151 -4.99 -3.29 -10.77
CA GLY A 151 -3.82 -3.32 -9.91
C GLY A 151 -4.02 -4.27 -8.74
N ALA A 152 -2.93 -4.80 -8.22
CA ALA A 152 -2.97 -5.69 -7.06
C ALA A 152 -1.72 -5.52 -6.19
N ARG A 153 -1.88 -5.75 -4.88
CA ARG A 153 -0.78 -5.68 -3.92
C ARG A 153 -1.04 -6.50 -2.67
N MET A 154 0.03 -6.92 -2.00
CA MET A 154 -0.07 -7.38 -0.61
C MET A 154 -0.53 -6.26 0.32
N VAL A 155 -1.20 -6.63 1.42
CA VAL A 155 -1.68 -5.73 2.47
C VAL A 155 -1.30 -6.25 3.85
N GLY A 156 -1.16 -5.33 4.82
CA GLY A 156 -0.66 -5.64 6.15
C GLY A 156 0.87 -5.68 6.21
N GLY A 157 1.42 -6.30 7.26
CA GLY A 157 2.86 -6.27 7.53
C GLY A 157 3.72 -7.21 6.67
N GLY A 158 3.11 -8.04 5.82
CA GLY A 158 3.81 -9.03 5.00
C GLY A 158 4.15 -10.33 5.72
N PHE A 159 5.12 -11.04 5.14
CA PHE A 159 5.57 -12.36 5.59
C PHE A 159 4.43 -13.38 5.68
N GLY A 160 3.51 -13.32 4.73
CA GLY A 160 2.26 -14.07 4.67
C GLY A 160 1.03 -13.15 4.66
N GLY A 161 -0.16 -13.74 4.84
CA GLY A 161 -1.43 -13.02 4.88
C GLY A 161 -2.07 -12.81 3.52
N SER A 162 -2.48 -11.57 3.22
CA SER A 162 -3.41 -11.30 2.12
C SER A 162 -2.88 -10.30 1.11
N ALA A 163 -3.39 -10.42 -0.11
CA ALA A 163 -3.34 -9.39 -1.14
C ALA A 163 -4.74 -8.82 -1.42
N ILE A 164 -4.76 -7.64 -2.05
CA ILE A 164 -5.94 -7.03 -2.63
C ILE A 164 -5.75 -6.89 -4.14
N ALA A 165 -6.85 -6.97 -4.89
CA ALA A 165 -6.89 -6.69 -6.32
C ALA A 165 -8.09 -5.81 -6.65
N LEU A 166 -7.85 -4.73 -7.41
CA LEU A 166 -8.89 -3.87 -7.93
C LEU A 166 -9.39 -4.43 -9.26
N VAL A 167 -10.68 -4.77 -9.34
CA VAL A 167 -11.26 -5.47 -10.49
C VAL A 167 -12.57 -4.81 -10.90
N ASP A 168 -12.98 -5.02 -12.16
CA ASP A 168 -14.34 -4.71 -12.58
C ASP A 168 -15.35 -5.60 -11.83
N ARG A 169 -16.47 -4.99 -11.45
CA ARG A 169 -17.59 -5.70 -10.85
C ARG A 169 -18.10 -6.76 -11.81
N GLY A 170 -18.24 -7.99 -11.32
CA GLY A 170 -18.64 -9.14 -12.15
C GLY A 170 -17.48 -9.83 -12.86
N ARG A 171 -16.24 -9.36 -12.68
CA ARG A 171 -15.02 -10.08 -13.09
C ARG A 171 -14.32 -10.78 -11.94
N ALA A 172 -14.75 -10.57 -10.69
CA ALA A 172 -14.14 -11.20 -9.52
C ALA A 172 -14.06 -12.73 -9.64
N ASP A 173 -15.12 -13.43 -10.05
CA ASP A 173 -15.10 -14.90 -10.17
C ASP A 173 -14.05 -15.39 -11.18
N ALA A 174 -13.92 -14.73 -12.33
CA ALA A 174 -12.90 -15.08 -13.32
C ALA A 174 -11.48 -14.86 -12.77
N VAL A 175 -11.27 -13.78 -12.00
CA VAL A 175 -9.99 -13.51 -11.33
C VAL A 175 -9.71 -14.56 -10.25
N ILE A 176 -10.71 -14.92 -9.44
CA ILE A 176 -10.62 -15.94 -8.39
C ILE A 176 -10.21 -17.29 -8.99
N GLU A 177 -10.84 -17.72 -10.08
CA GLU A 177 -10.49 -18.99 -10.73
C GLU A 177 -9.06 -18.99 -11.27
N ARG A 178 -8.61 -17.90 -11.92
CA ARG A 178 -7.21 -17.76 -12.36
C ARG A 178 -6.21 -17.79 -11.20
N VAL A 179 -6.55 -17.15 -10.08
CA VAL A 179 -5.74 -17.18 -8.85
C VAL A 179 -5.64 -18.60 -8.31
N ARG A 180 -6.77 -19.33 -8.19
CA ARG A 180 -6.79 -20.72 -7.73
C ARG A 180 -5.96 -21.64 -8.62
N GLU A 181 -6.13 -21.55 -9.94
CA GLU A 181 -5.35 -22.32 -10.91
C GLU A 181 -3.84 -22.05 -10.82
N ARG A 182 -3.43 -20.78 -10.58
CA ARG A 182 -2.01 -20.45 -10.41
C ARG A 182 -1.46 -20.95 -9.08
N PHE A 183 -2.24 -20.88 -8.00
CA PHE A 183 -1.85 -21.42 -6.70
C PHE A 183 -1.63 -22.94 -6.77
N ASP A 184 -2.56 -23.67 -7.37
CA ASP A 184 -2.46 -25.13 -7.55
C ASP A 184 -1.21 -25.51 -8.35
N ARG A 185 -0.98 -24.88 -9.52
CA ARG A 185 0.22 -25.11 -10.33
C ARG A 185 1.53 -24.75 -9.62
N SER A 186 1.49 -23.84 -8.66
CA SER A 186 2.65 -23.42 -7.88
C SER A 186 2.84 -24.26 -6.60
N GLY A 187 1.97 -25.24 -6.34
CA GLY A 187 2.02 -26.12 -5.17
C GLY A 187 1.54 -25.47 -3.87
N PHE A 188 0.81 -24.35 -3.93
CA PHE A 188 0.25 -23.69 -2.75
C PHE A 188 -1.13 -24.25 -2.40
N ARG A 189 -1.52 -24.10 -1.13
CA ARG A 189 -2.90 -24.39 -0.71
C ARG A 189 -3.87 -23.41 -1.37
N PRO A 190 -5.12 -23.81 -1.68
CA PRO A 190 -6.10 -22.90 -2.26
C PRO A 190 -6.31 -21.65 -1.38
N PRO A 191 -6.25 -20.43 -1.95
CA PRO A 191 -6.46 -19.22 -1.19
C PRO A 191 -7.95 -19.01 -0.87
N ARG A 192 -8.22 -18.25 0.18
CA ARG A 192 -9.57 -17.75 0.48
C ARG A 192 -9.76 -16.41 -0.21
N THR A 193 -10.91 -16.23 -0.86
CA THR A 193 -11.18 -15.04 -1.66
C THR A 193 -12.54 -14.47 -1.37
N PHE A 194 -12.65 -13.15 -1.26
CA PHE A 194 -13.92 -12.46 -1.04
C PHE A 194 -13.83 -10.99 -1.45
N ALA A 195 -14.92 -10.45 -2.00
CA ALA A 195 -15.02 -9.02 -2.29
C ALA A 195 -15.30 -8.23 -1.00
N VAL A 196 -14.69 -7.04 -0.88
CA VAL A 196 -14.87 -6.14 0.26
C VAL A 196 -15.32 -4.76 -0.18
N ARG A 197 -15.93 -4.03 0.76
CA ARG A 197 -16.35 -2.64 0.58
C ARG A 197 -15.89 -1.81 1.78
N PRO A 198 -15.46 -0.56 1.57
CA PRO A 198 -15.25 0.38 2.65
C PRO A 198 -16.51 0.45 3.52
N SER A 199 -16.32 0.40 4.85
CA SER A 199 -17.40 0.32 5.83
C SER A 199 -17.11 1.26 7.00
N ALA A 200 -18.14 1.58 7.77
CA ALA A 200 -17.98 2.41 8.97
C ALA A 200 -17.03 1.75 9.98
N GLY A 201 -16.29 2.60 10.71
CA GLY A 201 -15.49 2.16 11.85
C GLY A 201 -16.35 1.62 13.01
N ALA A 202 -15.70 1.10 14.04
CA ALA A 202 -16.37 0.57 15.22
C ALA A 202 -17.29 1.63 15.87
N HIS A 203 -18.53 1.24 16.14
CA HIS A 203 -19.54 2.07 16.79
C HIS A 203 -20.49 1.19 17.62
N ARG A 204 -21.22 1.79 18.56
CA ARG A 204 -22.22 1.09 19.35
C ARG A 204 -23.45 0.80 18.50
N LEU A 205 -23.89 -0.45 18.46
CA LEU A 205 -25.17 -0.84 17.86
C LEU A 205 -26.31 -0.47 18.82
N ALA A 206 -27.44 -0.06 18.24
CA ALA A 206 -28.65 0.29 18.98
C ALA A 206 -29.28 -0.95 19.64
#